data_AF-A0A9P1MCA4-F1
#
_entry.id   AF-A0A9P1MCA4-F1
#
_cell.length_a   1.000
_cell.length_b   1.000
_cell.length_c   1.000
_cell.angle_alpha   90.00
_cell.angle_beta   90.00
_cell.angle_gamma   90.00
#
_symmetry.space_group_name_H-M   'P 1'
#
loop_
_entity.id
_entity.type
_entity.pdbx_description
1 polymer ?
#
loop_
_entity_poly.entity_id
_entity_poly.type
_entity_poly.pdbx_seq_one_letter_code
_entity_poly.pdbx_strand_id
1 'polypeptide(L)'
;MLSESIMDIQGTVICTGARHTHQETRDKEKTDPHARAHPKQKNASVQGSRRRGLTGLVAADAVNDLETKGRAALDAVIESSTTCSKDKLKVRREWGDISTTERKAYLDGVLCLLNTPSKLDPARYPGAKNRYDDFVVVHMNQTLSIHGTGNFLVWHRYYVWAWENVMRTECGYEGTQPYWDYGRWAEDPLSSPLFDGSETSLGGNGAP
;
A
#
# COMPACT_ATOMS: atom_id res chain seq x y z
N MET A 1 22.56 -6.32 7.41
CA MET A 1 22.40 -5.04 8.12
C MET A 1 20.95 -4.63 7.98
N LEU A 2 20.21 -4.65 9.09
CA LEU A 2 18.77 -4.33 9.10
C LEU A 2 18.64 -2.81 8.97
N SER A 3 17.91 -2.35 7.96
CA SER A 3 17.49 -0.94 7.86
C SER A 3 16.55 -0.64 9.02
N GLU A 4 16.91 0.33 9.84
CA GLU A 4 16.03 0.86 10.89
C GLU A 4 14.86 1.58 10.22
N SER A 5 13.76 0.86 10.08
CA SER A 5 12.47 1.42 9.70
C SER A 5 11.58 1.42 10.93
N ILE A 6 11.19 2.61 11.37
CA ILE A 6 10.11 2.76 12.33
C ILE A 6 8.81 2.54 11.55
N MET A 7 8.06 1.48 11.89
CA MET A 7 6.82 1.11 11.19
C MET A 7 5.74 0.70 12.20
N ASP A 8 4.52 1.24 12.05
CA ASP A 8 3.35 0.86 12.82
C ASP A 8 2.85 -0.57 12.47
N ILE A 9 2.06 -1.18 13.36
CA ILE A 9 1.50 -2.55 13.30
C ILE A 9 0.85 -2.84 11.94
N GLN A 10 0.16 -1.86 11.34
CA GLN A 10 -0.51 -2.01 10.04
C GLN A 10 0.38 -1.65 8.84
N GLY A 11 1.59 -1.13 9.04
CA GLY A 11 2.49 -0.76 7.95
C GLY A 11 1.98 0.40 7.08
N THR A 12 0.96 1.14 7.53
CA THR A 12 0.38 2.31 6.84
C THR A 12 1.41 3.40 6.60
N VAL A 13 2.45 3.46 7.44
CA VAL A 13 3.46 4.51 7.37
C VAL A 13 4.87 3.92 7.35
N ILE A 14 5.67 4.36 6.38
CA ILE A 14 7.06 3.92 6.18
C ILE A 14 7.99 5.12 6.07
N CYS A 15 9.07 5.11 6.84
CA CYS A 15 10.17 6.05 6.68
C CYS A 15 11.18 5.51 5.66
N THR A 16 11.48 6.25 4.60
CA THR A 16 12.55 5.85 3.68
C THR A 16 13.89 6.48 4.05
N GLY A 17 14.90 5.65 4.30
CA GLY A 17 16.28 6.11 4.44
C GLY A 17 16.92 6.33 3.06
N ALA A 18 17.29 7.58 2.75
CA ALA A 18 18.11 7.88 1.59
C ALA A 18 19.58 7.55 1.89
N ARG A 19 20.15 6.57 1.17
CA ARG A 19 21.58 6.56 0.83
C ARG A 19 21.74 6.21 -0.64
N HIS A 20 21.48 7.18 -1.49
CA HIS A 20 22.14 7.29 -2.79
C HIS A 20 22.51 8.75 -3.00
N THR A 21 23.79 9.06 -2.75
CA THR A 21 24.42 10.29 -3.20
C THR A 21 24.62 10.17 -4.70
N HIS A 22 23.88 10.94 -5.48
CA HIS A 22 24.41 11.62 -6.66
C HIS A 22 23.56 12.88 -6.88
N GLN A 23 24.13 13.99 -6.42
CA GLN A 23 23.66 15.33 -6.71
C GLN A 23 24.17 15.70 -8.11
N GLU A 24 23.28 16.10 -9.00
CA GLU A 24 23.60 17.15 -9.97
C GLU A 24 22.35 17.99 -10.22
N THR A 25 22.60 19.30 -10.12
CA THR A 25 21.67 20.42 -10.00
C THR A 25 20.95 20.76 -11.31
N ARG A 26 19.70 21.22 -11.21
CA ARG A 26 19.29 22.45 -11.93
C ARG A 26 18.01 23.07 -11.38
N ASP A 27 18.15 24.32 -10.95
CA ASP A 27 17.08 25.23 -10.56
C ASP A 27 16.12 25.51 -11.73
N LYS A 28 14.85 25.75 -11.40
CA LYS A 28 14.07 26.89 -11.93
C LYS A 28 12.81 27.13 -11.10
N GLU A 29 12.86 28.27 -10.43
CA GLU A 29 11.81 29.04 -9.79
C GLU A 29 10.64 29.36 -10.74
N LYS A 30 9.40 29.26 -10.24
CA LYS A 30 8.30 30.18 -10.60
C LYS A 30 7.18 30.14 -9.55
N THR A 31 6.73 31.34 -9.23
CA THR A 31 5.78 31.74 -8.19
C THR A 31 4.32 31.72 -8.64
N ASP A 32 3.44 31.74 -7.62
CA ASP A 32 2.17 32.47 -7.52
C ASP A 32 0.81 31.74 -7.79
N PRO A 33 -0.35 32.25 -7.29
CA PRO A 33 -0.98 31.74 -6.07
C PRO A 33 -2.51 31.58 -6.23
N HIS A 34 -3.12 30.41 -5.97
CA HIS A 34 -4.58 30.39 -5.84
C HIS A 34 -5.07 29.35 -4.83
N ALA A 35 -5.29 29.85 -3.60
CA ALA A 35 -6.22 29.24 -2.67
C ALA A 35 -7.66 29.39 -3.23
N ARG A 36 -8.37 28.28 -3.37
CA ARG A 36 -9.83 28.28 -3.53
C ARG A 36 -10.44 27.18 -2.67
N ALA A 37 -11.13 27.63 -1.63
CA ALA A 37 -12.07 26.83 -0.84
C ALA A 37 -13.34 26.56 -1.66
N HIS A 38 -14.01 25.42 -1.42
CA HIS A 38 -15.47 25.16 -1.49
C HIS A 38 -15.73 23.64 -1.28
N PRO A 39 -16.96 23.19 -0.95
CA PRO A 39 -17.84 23.66 0.11
C PRO A 39 -18.31 22.50 1.02
N LYS A 40 -18.80 22.85 2.22
CA LYS A 40 -19.49 21.93 3.15
C LYS A 40 -20.81 21.45 2.55
N GLN A 41 -21.00 20.14 2.38
CA GLN A 41 -22.33 19.59 2.11
C GLN A 41 -23.11 19.39 3.43
N LYS A 42 -24.33 19.90 3.43
CA LYS A 42 -25.29 19.85 4.54
C LYS A 42 -26.18 18.60 4.42
N ASN A 43 -26.57 18.08 5.58
CA ASN A 43 -27.50 16.97 5.81
C ASN A 43 -28.80 17.03 5.00
N ALA A 44 -29.26 15.85 4.57
CA ALA A 44 -30.67 15.58 4.32
C ALA A 44 -31.12 14.38 5.16
N SER A 45 -32.12 14.62 6.00
CA SER A 45 -32.82 13.65 6.83
C SER A 45 -33.87 12.89 6.02
N VAL A 46 -33.92 11.56 6.15
CA VAL A 46 -35.13 10.77 5.89
C VAL A 46 -35.28 9.74 7.01
N GLN A 47 -36.37 9.87 7.77
CA GLN A 47 -36.83 8.87 8.74
C GLN A 47 -37.63 7.77 8.01
N GLY A 48 -37.43 6.51 8.37
CA GLY A 48 -38.38 5.46 8.02
C GLY A 48 -37.93 4.01 8.23
N SER A 49 -38.52 3.36 9.23
CA SER A 49 -38.72 1.91 9.41
C SER A 49 -37.59 1.06 10.03
N ARG A 50 -37.90 0.57 11.25
CA ARG A 50 -37.12 -0.39 12.04
C ARG A 50 -37.16 -1.78 11.41
N ARG A 51 -36.01 -2.27 10.94
CA ARG A 51 -35.63 -3.69 11.02
C ARG A 51 -34.35 -3.76 11.84
N ARG A 52 -34.42 -4.37 13.03
CA ARG A 52 -33.25 -4.69 13.85
C ARG A 52 -32.57 -5.89 13.19
N GLY A 53 -31.80 -5.63 12.13
CA GLY A 53 -30.79 -6.56 11.64
C GLY A 53 -29.57 -6.52 12.56
N LEU A 54 -28.85 -7.63 12.65
CA LEU A 54 -27.51 -7.73 13.25
C LEU A 54 -26.44 -6.99 12.40
N THR A 55 -26.80 -5.91 11.71
CA THR A 55 -25.95 -5.10 10.80
C THR A 55 -25.12 -4.08 11.57
N GLY A 56 -24.59 -4.46 12.72
CA GLY A 56 -23.72 -3.60 13.51
C GLY A 56 -22.52 -4.41 13.94
N LEU A 57 -21.38 -4.23 13.25
CA LEU A 57 -20.05 -4.16 13.86
C LEU A 57 -18.91 -3.95 12.85
N VAL A 58 -19.13 -4.02 11.53
CA VAL A 58 -18.13 -3.51 10.60
C VAL A 58 -18.48 -2.07 10.29
N ALA A 59 -18.01 -1.16 11.15
CA ALA A 59 -18.05 0.25 10.78
C ALA A 59 -17.20 0.37 9.50
N ALA A 60 -17.84 0.74 8.39
CA ALA A 60 -17.09 1.31 7.28
C ALA A 60 -16.15 2.34 7.90
N ASP A 61 -14.86 2.22 7.60
CA ASP A 61 -13.80 3.12 8.09
C ASP A 61 -13.17 2.82 9.47
N ALA A 62 -13.37 1.64 10.05
CA ALA A 62 -12.68 1.26 11.30
C ALA A 62 -11.15 1.36 11.23
N VAL A 63 -10.55 1.15 10.06
CA VAL A 63 -9.11 1.32 9.84
C VAL A 63 -8.72 2.80 9.95
N ASN A 64 -9.42 3.70 9.27
CA ASN A 64 -9.16 5.15 9.35
C ASN A 64 -9.39 5.72 10.76
N ASP A 65 -10.34 5.17 11.52
CA ASP A 65 -10.53 5.49 12.93
C ASP A 65 -9.29 5.12 13.77
N LEU A 66 -8.71 3.93 13.53
CA LEU A 66 -7.50 3.49 14.21
C LEU A 66 -6.28 4.34 13.79
N GLU A 67 -6.15 4.64 12.50
CA GLU A 67 -5.09 5.53 11.99
C GLU A 67 -5.17 6.92 12.63
N THR A 68 -6.38 7.47 12.76
CA THR A 68 -6.61 8.77 13.41
C THR A 68 -6.20 8.73 14.88
N LYS A 69 -6.55 7.67 15.61
CA LYS A 69 -6.16 7.48 17.01
C LYS A 69 -4.65 7.30 17.17
N GLY A 70 -3.99 6.64 16.23
CA GLY A 70 -2.55 6.39 16.24
C GLY A 70 -1.69 7.60 15.86
N ARG A 71 -2.27 8.63 15.22
CA ARG A 71 -1.53 9.76 14.66
C ARG A 71 -0.65 10.52 15.65
N ALA A 72 -1.17 10.80 16.85
CA ALA A 72 -0.40 11.50 17.87
C ALA A 72 0.84 10.70 18.33
N ALA A 73 0.73 9.37 18.42
CA ALA A 73 1.85 8.50 18.77
C ALA A 73 2.87 8.46 17.62
N LEU A 74 2.41 8.39 16.37
CA LEU A 74 3.29 8.45 15.21
C LEU A 74 4.05 9.78 15.15
N ASP A 75 3.38 10.91 15.35
CA ASP A 75 4.01 12.23 15.34
C ASP A 75 5.09 12.34 16.42
N ALA A 76 4.82 11.87 17.64
CA ALA A 76 5.81 11.85 18.73
C ALA A 76 7.04 11.00 18.37
N VAL A 77 6.84 9.84 17.72
CA VAL A 77 7.95 8.99 17.28
C VAL A 77 8.76 9.68 16.17
N ILE A 78 8.11 10.32 15.20
CA ILE A 78 8.79 11.07 14.13
C ILE A 78 9.60 12.23 14.71
N GLU A 79 9.04 12.99 15.66
CA GLU A 79 9.73 14.11 16.32
C GLU A 79 10.98 13.67 17.09
N SER A 80 10.97 12.46 17.65
CA SER A 80 12.12 11.88 18.36
C SER A 80 13.14 11.17 17.45
N SER A 81 12.82 10.99 16.17
CA SER A 81 13.65 10.20 15.25
C SER A 81 14.71 11.06 14.57
N THR A 82 15.94 10.55 14.50
CA THR A 82 17.04 11.17 13.73
C THR A 82 17.11 10.66 12.28
N THR A 83 16.40 9.58 11.97
CA THR A 83 16.45 8.88 10.67
C THR A 83 15.14 8.98 9.90
N CYS A 84 14.01 9.13 10.60
CA CYS A 84 12.69 9.35 10.03
C CYS A 84 12.22 10.78 10.31
N SER A 85 11.93 11.52 9.24
CA SER A 85 11.36 12.86 9.31
C SER A 85 10.09 12.93 8.48
N LYS A 86 9.26 13.97 8.70
CA LYS A 86 7.96 14.11 8.01
C LYS A 86 8.11 14.11 6.48
N ASP A 87 9.19 14.64 5.94
CA ASP A 87 9.53 14.64 4.50
C ASP A 87 9.93 13.27 3.94
N LYS A 88 10.41 12.36 4.80
CA LYS A 88 10.77 10.97 4.43
C LYS A 88 9.63 9.99 4.67
N LEU A 89 8.53 10.49 5.21
CA LEU A 89 7.37 9.70 5.57
C LEU A 89 6.55 9.37 4.32
N LYS A 90 6.27 8.09 4.14
CA LYS A 90 5.37 7.58 3.10
C LYS A 90 4.11 7.05 3.74
N VAL A 91 2.96 7.42 3.18
CA VAL A 91 1.64 6.97 3.62
C VAL A 91 1.08 6.00 2.59
N ARG A 92 0.78 4.78 3.02
CA ARG A 92 0.01 3.78 2.28
C ARG A 92 -1.47 4.08 2.47
N ARG A 93 -2.24 3.93 1.41
CA ARG A 93 -3.67 4.29 1.39
C ARG A 93 -4.51 3.13 0.87
N GLU A 94 -5.78 3.14 1.27
CA GLU A 94 -6.77 2.19 0.79
C GLU A 94 -6.93 2.32 -0.73
N TRP A 95 -7.08 1.19 -1.43
CA TRP A 95 -7.18 1.16 -2.90
C TRP A 95 -8.34 1.99 -3.46
N GLY A 96 -9.50 1.92 -2.82
CA GLY A 96 -10.68 2.73 -3.11
C GLY A 96 -10.47 4.23 -2.94
N ASP A 97 -9.54 4.66 -2.08
CA ASP A 97 -9.27 6.08 -1.78
C ASP A 97 -8.15 6.70 -2.63
N ILE A 98 -7.36 5.90 -3.35
CA ILE A 98 -6.41 6.42 -4.34
C ILE A 98 -7.08 6.66 -5.69
N SER A 99 -6.57 7.65 -6.43
CA SER A 99 -7.11 8.02 -7.75
C SER A 99 -6.92 6.91 -8.78
N THR A 100 -7.72 6.93 -9.85
CA THR A 100 -7.59 5.99 -10.97
C THR A 100 -6.21 6.07 -11.62
N THR A 101 -5.59 7.25 -11.69
CA THR A 101 -4.21 7.43 -12.17
C THR A 101 -3.20 6.72 -11.26
N GLU A 102 -3.36 6.82 -9.94
CA GLU A 102 -2.48 6.15 -8.98
C GLU A 102 -2.64 4.63 -9.01
N ARG A 103 -3.87 4.12 -9.21
CA ARG A 103 -4.13 2.69 -9.42
C ARG A 103 -3.42 2.20 -10.69
N LYS A 104 -3.57 2.91 -11.81
CA LYS A 104 -2.86 2.57 -13.06
C LYS A 104 -1.35 2.56 -12.88
N ALA A 105 -0.79 3.57 -12.23
CA ALA A 105 0.64 3.61 -11.95
C ALA A 105 1.11 2.41 -11.10
N TYR A 106 0.29 1.92 -10.16
CA TYR A 106 0.58 0.70 -9.43
C TYR A 106 0.54 -0.53 -10.35
N LEU A 107 -0.52 -0.68 -11.14
CA LEU A 107 -0.68 -1.79 -12.10
C LEU A 107 0.47 -1.84 -13.11
N ASP A 108 0.89 -0.69 -13.63
CA ASP A 108 2.05 -0.57 -14.54
C ASP A 108 3.33 -1.07 -13.87
N GLY A 109 3.53 -0.77 -12.57
CA GLY A 109 4.63 -1.31 -11.78
C GLY A 109 4.59 -2.83 -11.66
N VAL A 110 3.41 -3.41 -11.40
CA VAL A 110 3.24 -4.87 -11.33
C VAL A 110 3.47 -5.53 -12.68
N LEU A 111 2.91 -4.96 -13.76
CA LEU A 111 3.11 -5.44 -15.13
C LEU A 111 4.58 -5.35 -15.56
N CYS A 112 5.30 -4.32 -15.14
CA CYS A 112 6.73 -4.24 -15.35
C CYS A 112 7.48 -5.42 -14.70
N LEU A 113 7.15 -5.79 -13.45
CA LEU A 113 7.78 -6.94 -12.80
C LEU A 113 7.42 -8.27 -13.47
N LEU A 114 6.20 -8.42 -14.00
CA LEU A 114 5.78 -9.59 -14.78
C LEU A 114 6.52 -9.72 -16.12
N ASN A 115 7.02 -8.61 -16.67
CA ASN A 115 7.76 -8.56 -17.93
C ASN A 115 9.28 -8.50 -17.76
N THR A 116 9.77 -8.32 -16.53
CA THR A 116 11.21 -8.27 -16.25
C THR A 116 11.74 -9.69 -15.96
N PRO A 117 12.84 -10.16 -16.57
CA PRO A 117 13.37 -11.50 -16.33
C PRO A 117 13.68 -11.78 -14.85
N SER A 118 13.42 -13.02 -14.40
CA SER A 118 13.77 -13.51 -13.06
C SER A 118 15.26 -13.30 -12.74
N LYS A 119 15.60 -12.97 -11.48
CA LYS A 119 16.98 -12.91 -10.97
C LYS A 119 17.42 -14.21 -10.29
N LEU A 120 16.54 -15.20 -10.17
CA LEU A 120 16.85 -16.48 -9.53
C LEU A 120 17.67 -17.39 -10.45
N ASP A 121 18.42 -18.32 -9.84
CA ASP A 121 19.15 -19.35 -10.58
C ASP A 121 18.15 -20.25 -11.34
N PRO A 122 18.14 -20.25 -12.69
CA PRO A 122 17.19 -21.03 -13.47
C PRO A 122 17.41 -22.54 -13.37
N ALA A 123 18.61 -23.00 -12.97
CA ALA A 123 18.85 -24.42 -12.72
C ALA A 123 18.14 -24.89 -11.44
N ARG A 124 18.07 -24.02 -10.43
CA ARG A 124 17.39 -24.30 -9.16
C ARG A 124 15.90 -24.01 -9.19
N TYR A 125 15.50 -22.96 -9.89
CA TYR A 125 14.11 -22.49 -9.97
C TYR A 125 13.66 -22.34 -11.43
N PRO A 126 13.56 -23.45 -12.19
CA PRO A 126 13.25 -23.40 -13.63
C PRO A 126 11.86 -22.82 -13.94
N GLY A 127 10.95 -22.80 -12.96
CA GLY A 127 9.63 -22.21 -13.08
C GLY A 127 9.59 -20.69 -12.93
N ALA A 128 10.62 -20.05 -12.35
CA ALA A 128 10.68 -18.60 -12.23
C ALA A 128 11.06 -17.99 -13.58
N LYS A 129 10.14 -17.24 -14.18
CA LYS A 129 10.32 -16.61 -15.50
C LYS A 129 10.56 -15.12 -15.38
N ASN A 130 9.91 -14.47 -14.43
CA ASN A 130 9.97 -13.03 -14.26
C ASN A 130 10.25 -12.61 -12.81
N ARG A 131 10.42 -11.30 -12.58
CA ARG A 131 10.70 -10.74 -11.26
C ARG A 131 9.54 -10.88 -10.30
N TYR A 132 8.31 -10.96 -10.79
CA TYR A 132 7.15 -11.32 -9.98
C TYR A 132 7.33 -12.73 -9.41
N ASP A 133 7.74 -13.71 -10.23
CA ASP A 133 7.96 -15.09 -9.81
C ASP A 133 9.05 -15.22 -8.75
N ASP A 134 10.07 -14.34 -8.74
CA ASP A 134 11.09 -14.34 -7.69
C ASP A 134 10.46 -14.17 -6.28
N PHE A 135 9.49 -13.27 -6.17
CA PHE A 135 8.77 -13.02 -4.93
C PHE A 135 7.86 -14.21 -4.57
N VAL A 136 7.20 -14.82 -5.56
CA VAL A 136 6.39 -16.02 -5.36
C VAL A 136 7.25 -17.18 -4.85
N VAL A 137 8.38 -17.44 -5.49
CA VAL A 137 9.31 -18.53 -5.12
C VAL A 137 9.87 -18.32 -3.71
N VAL A 138 10.26 -17.09 -3.35
CA VAL A 138 10.77 -16.79 -2.00
C VAL A 138 9.71 -17.07 -0.93
N HIS A 139 8.45 -16.66 -1.16
CA HIS A 139 7.34 -16.92 -0.24
C HIS A 139 7.01 -18.42 -0.13
N MET A 140 6.92 -19.11 -1.28
CA MET A 140 6.71 -20.56 -1.34
C MET A 140 7.80 -21.33 -0.59
N ASN A 141 9.07 -21.01 -0.84
CA ASN A 141 10.21 -21.74 -0.26
C ASN A 141 10.35 -21.53 1.26
N GLN A 142 9.82 -20.41 1.79
CA GLN A 142 9.88 -20.10 3.23
C GLN A 142 8.55 -20.34 3.96
N THR A 143 7.49 -20.78 3.27
CA THR A 143 6.13 -20.85 3.82
C THR A 143 6.05 -21.50 5.21
N LEU A 144 6.76 -22.62 5.44
CA LEU A 144 6.71 -23.35 6.72
C LEU A 144 7.47 -22.68 7.87
N SER A 145 8.35 -21.72 7.58
CA SER A 145 9.12 -20.97 8.58
C SER A 145 8.62 -19.53 8.78
N ILE A 146 7.61 -19.11 8.03
CA ILE A 146 7.06 -17.75 8.08
C ILE A 146 5.58 -17.71 8.49
N HIS A 147 4.85 -18.83 8.47
CA HIS A 147 3.45 -18.91 8.91
C HIS A 147 3.30 -19.71 10.20
N GLY A 148 2.46 -19.23 11.13
CA GLY A 148 2.31 -19.85 12.45
C GLY A 148 3.54 -19.68 13.35
N THR A 149 4.44 -18.76 13.00
CA THR A 149 5.72 -18.51 13.67
C THR A 149 5.81 -17.09 14.24
N GLY A 150 6.74 -16.87 15.17
CA GLY A 150 6.94 -15.56 15.80
C GLY A 150 7.41 -14.46 14.83
N ASN A 151 8.01 -14.83 13.69
CA ASN A 151 8.46 -13.89 12.66
C ASN A 151 7.39 -13.59 11.59
N PHE A 152 6.17 -14.16 11.68
CA PHE A 152 5.12 -13.99 10.67
C PHE A 152 4.89 -12.53 10.28
N LEU A 153 4.64 -11.66 11.27
CA LEU A 153 4.30 -10.25 11.02
C LEU A 153 5.49 -9.47 10.46
N VAL A 154 6.68 -9.65 11.03
CA VAL A 154 7.88 -8.91 10.62
C VAL A 154 8.39 -9.35 9.25
N TRP A 155 8.28 -10.64 8.93
CA TRP A 155 8.68 -11.18 7.62
C TRP A 155 7.76 -10.64 6.52
N HIS A 156 6.43 -10.68 6.71
CA HIS A 156 5.48 -10.18 5.71
C HIS A 156 5.58 -8.66 5.55
N ARG A 157 5.81 -7.93 6.65
CA ARG A 157 6.10 -6.49 6.60
C ARG A 157 7.31 -6.18 5.73
N TYR A 158 8.41 -6.91 5.92
CA TYR A 158 9.61 -6.74 5.12
C TYR A 158 9.39 -7.16 3.65
N TYR A 159 8.66 -8.24 3.42
CA TYR A 159 8.33 -8.73 2.09
C TYR A 159 7.55 -7.71 1.28
N VAL A 160 6.52 -7.10 1.86
CA VAL A 160 5.72 -6.04 1.21
C VAL A 160 6.52 -4.75 1.03
N TRP A 161 7.45 -4.42 1.95
CA TRP A 161 8.39 -3.33 1.75
C TRP A 161 9.35 -3.60 0.58
N ALA A 162 9.88 -4.82 0.47
CA ALA A 162 10.77 -5.21 -0.62
C ALA A 162 10.04 -5.19 -1.97
N TRP A 163 8.78 -5.64 -1.99
CA TRP A 163 7.88 -5.55 -3.15
C TRP A 163 7.69 -4.11 -3.61
N GLU A 164 7.34 -3.21 -2.70
CA GLU A 164 7.27 -1.77 -2.99
C GLU A 164 8.61 -1.27 -3.53
N ASN A 165 9.71 -1.59 -2.86
CA ASN A 165 11.04 -1.12 -3.24
C ASN A 165 11.43 -1.51 -4.66
N VAL A 166 11.20 -2.76 -5.08
CA VAL A 166 11.54 -3.20 -6.44
C VAL A 166 10.67 -2.52 -7.50
N MET A 167 9.38 -2.31 -7.24
CA MET A 167 8.54 -1.53 -8.17
C MET A 167 9.07 -0.10 -8.31
N ARG A 168 9.52 0.51 -7.21
CA ARG A 168 10.06 1.87 -7.25
C ARG A 168 11.41 1.96 -7.94
N THR A 169 12.33 1.04 -7.64
CA THR A 169 13.73 1.11 -8.07
C THR A 169 13.98 0.48 -9.43
N GLU A 170 13.18 -0.50 -9.82
CA GLU A 170 13.36 -1.22 -11.09
C GLU A 170 12.29 -0.85 -12.13
N CYS A 171 11.11 -0.41 -11.69
CA CYS A 171 9.96 -0.09 -12.57
C CYS A 171 9.52 1.38 -12.52
N GLY A 172 10.22 2.25 -11.79
CA GLY A 172 9.93 3.68 -11.74
C GLY A 172 8.62 4.04 -11.02
N TYR A 173 8.05 3.14 -10.22
CA TYR A 173 6.85 3.44 -9.44
C TYR A 173 7.13 4.54 -8.41
N GLU A 174 6.33 5.61 -8.40
CA GLU A 174 6.53 6.73 -7.46
C GLU A 174 5.58 6.70 -6.26
N GLY A 175 4.53 5.88 -6.32
CA GLY A 175 3.53 5.73 -5.26
C GLY A 175 3.97 4.82 -4.11
N THR A 176 3.03 4.54 -3.22
CA THR A 176 3.21 3.65 -2.06
C THR A 176 2.37 2.40 -2.24
N GLN A 177 2.78 1.29 -1.64
CA GLN A 177 1.96 0.07 -1.69
C GLN A 177 0.55 0.37 -1.12
N PRO A 178 -0.53 0.19 -1.90
CA PRO A 178 -1.88 0.35 -1.40
C PRO A 178 -2.29 -0.85 -0.55
N TYR A 179 -3.31 -0.66 0.28
CA TYR A 179 -3.93 -1.73 1.06
C TYR A 179 -5.40 -1.94 0.67
N TRP A 180 -5.94 -3.11 1.02
CA TRP A 180 -7.35 -3.41 0.90
C TRP A 180 -7.99 -3.41 2.29
N ASP A 181 -8.94 -2.50 2.52
CA ASP A 181 -9.74 -2.53 3.74
C ASP A 181 -10.84 -3.59 3.61
N TYR A 182 -10.51 -4.82 4.01
CA TYR A 182 -11.46 -5.94 3.99
C TYR A 182 -12.76 -5.64 4.74
N GLY A 183 -12.71 -4.81 5.80
CA GLY A 183 -13.90 -4.45 6.57
C GLY A 183 -14.85 -3.59 5.75
N ARG A 184 -14.31 -2.60 5.02
CA ARG A 184 -15.08 -1.72 4.15
C ARG A 184 -15.84 -2.47 3.05
N TRP A 185 -15.27 -3.55 2.53
CA TRP A 185 -15.80 -4.31 1.39
C TRP A 185 -16.38 -5.68 1.78
N ALA A 186 -16.56 -5.97 3.08
CA ALA A 186 -16.93 -7.30 3.55
C ALA A 186 -18.32 -7.78 3.09
N GLU A 187 -19.30 -6.88 2.98
CA GLU A 187 -20.67 -7.23 2.58
C GLU A 187 -20.78 -7.54 1.09
N ASP A 188 -19.98 -6.87 0.25
CA ASP A 188 -19.92 -7.08 -1.19
C ASP A 188 -18.49 -6.88 -1.72
N PRO A 189 -17.62 -7.91 -1.65
CA PRO A 189 -16.23 -7.80 -2.09
C PRO A 189 -16.08 -7.51 -3.58
N LEU A 190 -17.07 -7.90 -4.40
CA LEU A 190 -17.05 -7.68 -5.84
C LEU A 190 -17.36 -6.23 -6.21
N SER A 191 -17.99 -5.46 -5.31
CA SER A 191 -18.13 -4.01 -5.46
C SER A 191 -16.84 -3.23 -5.16
N SER A 192 -15.82 -3.87 -4.59
CA SER A 192 -14.55 -3.22 -4.31
C SER A 192 -13.85 -2.81 -5.61
N PRO A 193 -13.34 -1.57 -5.72
CA PRO A 193 -12.56 -1.16 -6.89
C PRO A 193 -11.27 -1.96 -7.10
N LEU A 194 -10.89 -2.80 -6.13
CA LEU A 194 -9.79 -3.73 -6.23
C LEU A 194 -10.14 -4.97 -7.07
N PHE A 195 -11.40 -5.39 -7.08
CA PHE A 195 -11.88 -6.64 -7.69
C PHE A 195 -13.09 -6.46 -8.63
N ASP A 196 -13.40 -5.22 -9.01
CA ASP A 196 -14.55 -4.89 -9.86
C ASP A 196 -14.37 -5.27 -11.34
N GLY A 197 -13.20 -5.79 -11.73
CA GLY A 197 -12.89 -6.17 -13.10
C GLY A 197 -12.64 -4.99 -14.05
N SER A 198 -12.59 -3.75 -13.55
CA SER A 198 -12.24 -2.58 -14.36
C SER A 198 -10.77 -2.56 -14.76
N GLU A 199 -10.41 -1.71 -15.72
CA GLU A 199 -9.02 -1.41 -16.11
C GLU A 199 -8.14 -0.85 -14.98
N THR A 200 -8.74 -0.56 -13.81
CA THR A 200 -8.04 -0.07 -12.62
C THR A 200 -8.20 -0.99 -11.41
N SER A 201 -8.53 -2.27 -11.65
CA SER A 201 -8.63 -3.34 -10.65
C SER A 201 -7.43 -4.29 -10.75
N LEU A 202 -7.28 -5.20 -9.78
CA LEU A 202 -6.36 -6.34 -9.86
C LEU A 202 -7.03 -7.55 -10.55
N GLY A 203 -7.85 -7.27 -11.56
CA GLY A 203 -8.74 -8.24 -12.19
C GLY A 203 -10.12 -8.26 -11.53
N GLY A 204 -10.89 -9.31 -11.82
CA GLY A 204 -12.24 -9.45 -11.28
C GLY A 204 -12.56 -10.89 -10.97
N ASN A 205 -13.85 -11.22 -11.00
CA ASN A 205 -14.28 -12.60 -10.82
C ASN A 205 -13.79 -13.49 -11.98
N GLY A 206 -13.53 -14.77 -11.68
CA GLY A 206 -13.15 -15.75 -12.68
C GLY A 206 -14.30 -16.12 -13.62
N ALA A 207 -13.97 -16.76 -14.73
CA ALA A 207 -14.98 -17.41 -15.58
C ALA A 207 -15.68 -18.54 -14.81
N PRO A 208 -16.99 -18.78 -15.03
CA PRO A 208 -17.73 -19.89 -14.42
C PRO A 208 -17.21 -21.28 -14.79
#